data_AF-A0A6G1S3L0-F1
#
_entry.id   AF-A0A6G1S3L0-F1
#
_cell.length_a   1.000
_cell.length_b   1.000
_cell.length_c   1.000
_cell.angle_alpha   90.00
_cell.angle_beta   90.00
_cell.angle_gamma   90.00
#
_symmetry.space_group_name_H-M   'P 1'
#
loop_
_entity.id
_entity.type
_entity.pdbx_description
1 polymer ?
#
loop_
_entity_poly.entity_id
_entity_poly.type
_entity_poly.pdbx_seq_one_letter_code
_entity_poly.pdbx_strand_id
1 'polypeptide(L)'
;MRMRAQLPALPPHPALPPHPPSPHQHPPRMRSASPLVIALLRMRLPLPALSPPLFPPCACALPFSSPSASILAAKMALSSVLRSSGFSLPPPPSSPSPSLPFLGFPDSFSPPPLLPPPPDGSSTALPGPGLRLLHGTTTLAFKFAHGVVVAVDSRATAGSYIDSQTVQKVIEINPYLLGTMAGGAADCSFWERLLARQCRVYELRNKEPISVAAASKLLANMVYQYKGMGLSMGTMICGWDKRGPGLYYVDSEGTRVPGEAFAVGSGSTYAYGVLDRGLSPDLGVEEACDLARRAIYQAARRDAYSGGRVTVYHVGSGGWRRVSINNVAELQERYGGGEEEEKGGKA
;
A
#
# COMPACT_ATOMS: atom_id res chain seq x y z
N MET A 1 72.10 16.82 -4.80
CA MET A 1 71.41 17.17 -6.06
C MET A 1 70.09 16.39 -6.13
N ARG A 2 68.96 17.00 -5.74
CA ARG A 2 67.61 16.46 -5.97
C ARG A 2 66.77 17.60 -6.56
N MET A 3 66.50 17.53 -7.86
CA MET A 3 65.67 18.48 -8.59
C MET A 3 64.22 18.36 -8.12
N ARG A 4 63.65 19.44 -7.58
CA ARG A 4 62.20 19.62 -7.45
C ARG A 4 61.68 20.14 -8.79
N ALA A 5 60.86 19.34 -9.48
CA ALA A 5 60.11 19.79 -10.63
C ALA A 5 58.99 20.73 -10.15
N GLN A 6 59.05 22.00 -10.58
CA GLN A 6 57.98 22.98 -10.40
C GLN A 6 56.96 22.80 -11.52
N LEU A 7 55.72 22.48 -11.17
CA LEU A 7 54.58 22.51 -12.09
C LEU A 7 54.17 23.96 -12.36
N PRO A 8 53.84 24.34 -13.61
CA PRO A 8 53.40 25.69 -13.93
C PRO A 8 51.96 25.95 -13.43
N ALA A 9 51.73 27.16 -12.91
CA ALA A 9 50.44 27.61 -12.41
C ALA A 9 49.41 27.77 -13.55
N LEU A 10 48.19 27.27 -13.34
CA LEU A 10 47.06 27.44 -14.24
C LEU A 10 46.54 28.90 -14.23
N PRO A 11 46.08 29.43 -15.37
CA PRO A 11 45.51 30.78 -15.45
C PRO A 11 44.14 30.87 -14.74
N PRO A 12 43.76 32.05 -14.22
CA PRO A 12 42.49 32.22 -13.52
C PRO A 12 41.29 32.12 -14.47
N HIS A 13 40.23 31.43 -14.02
CA HIS A 13 38.97 31.33 -14.75
C HIS A 13 38.26 32.70 -14.87
N PRO A 14 37.60 32.99 -16.01
CA PRO A 14 36.79 34.20 -16.16
C PRO A 14 35.56 34.15 -15.25
N ALA A 15 35.24 35.29 -14.63
CA ALA A 15 34.10 35.44 -13.73
C ALA A 15 32.76 35.20 -14.46
N LEU A 16 31.90 34.36 -13.88
CA LEU A 16 30.53 34.14 -14.35
C LEU A 16 29.66 35.39 -14.12
N PRO A 17 28.72 35.72 -15.03
CA PRO A 17 27.77 36.80 -14.82
C PRO A 17 26.78 36.47 -13.69
N PRO A 18 26.24 37.48 -12.98
CA PRO A 18 25.34 37.26 -11.85
C PRO A 18 24.02 36.62 -12.30
N HIS A 19 23.55 35.64 -11.52
CA HIS A 19 22.25 34.99 -11.72
C HIS A 19 21.09 35.99 -11.56
N PRO A 20 20.02 35.87 -12.36
CA PRO A 20 18.81 36.66 -12.17
C PRO A 20 18.13 36.30 -10.84
N PRO A 21 17.47 37.26 -10.16
CA PRO A 21 16.84 37.02 -8.87
C PRO A 21 15.67 36.02 -8.98
N SER A 22 15.59 35.13 -8.00
CA SER A 22 14.54 34.13 -7.84
C SER A 22 13.17 34.76 -7.57
N PRO A 23 12.06 34.22 -8.11
CA PRO A 23 10.74 34.83 -8.01
C PRO A 23 10.07 34.41 -6.70
N HIS A 24 10.59 34.81 -5.55
CA HIS A 24 9.93 34.59 -4.27
C HIS A 24 10.14 35.76 -3.30
N GLN A 25 9.62 36.94 -3.67
CA GLN A 25 9.29 38.00 -2.70
C GLN A 25 8.04 38.75 -3.13
N HIS A 26 6.87 38.13 -2.98
CA HIS A 26 5.60 38.85 -2.83
C HIS A 26 4.69 38.08 -1.85
N PRO A 27 4.10 38.75 -0.84
CA PRO A 27 3.08 38.15 0.00
C PRO A 27 1.80 37.86 -0.85
N PRO A 28 1.00 36.85 -0.50
CA PRO A 28 -0.15 36.46 -1.31
C PRO A 28 -1.21 37.58 -1.30
N ARG A 29 -1.47 38.18 -2.46
CA ARG A 29 -2.69 38.99 -2.69
C ARG A 29 -3.91 38.09 -2.56
N MET A 30 -4.77 38.35 -1.57
CA MET A 30 -6.12 37.79 -1.46
C MET A 30 -6.86 38.02 -2.78
N ARG A 31 -7.13 36.95 -3.53
CA ARG A 31 -8.07 36.98 -4.65
C ARG A 31 -9.48 36.98 -4.04
N SER A 32 -10.23 38.04 -4.33
CA SER A 32 -11.65 38.15 -4.00
C SER A 32 -12.41 36.94 -4.56
N ALA A 33 -13.15 36.24 -3.70
CA ALA A 33 -14.01 35.14 -4.11
C ALA A 33 -15.10 35.63 -5.08
N SER A 34 -15.42 34.82 -6.09
CA SER A 34 -16.53 35.05 -7.01
C SER A 34 -17.86 35.17 -6.25
N PRO A 35 -18.76 36.10 -6.63
CA PRO A 35 -20.05 36.32 -5.97
C PRO A 35 -20.97 35.08 -5.94
N LEU A 36 -20.67 34.05 -6.76
CA LEU A 36 -21.40 32.77 -6.79
C LEU A 36 -21.11 31.87 -5.58
N VAL A 37 -19.95 32.02 -4.92
CA VAL A 37 -19.56 31.22 -3.74
C VAL A 37 -20.17 31.77 -2.45
N ILE A 38 -20.42 33.08 -2.39
CA ILE A 38 -21.08 33.74 -1.25
C ILE A 38 -22.59 33.45 -1.23
N ALA A 39 -23.21 33.22 -2.40
CA ALA A 39 -24.63 32.91 -2.51
C ALA A 39 -24.98 31.49 -1.99
N LEU A 40 -24.08 30.51 -2.17
CA LEU A 40 -24.29 29.12 -1.76
C LEU A 40 -24.11 28.88 -0.26
N LEU A 41 -23.39 29.76 0.46
CA LEU A 41 -23.16 29.63 1.90
C LEU A 41 -24.29 30.22 2.77
N ARG A 42 -25.33 30.82 2.16
CA ARG A 42 -26.46 31.48 2.87
C ARG A 42 -27.79 30.73 2.84
N MET A 43 -27.90 29.57 2.21
CA MET A 43 -29.11 28.73 2.29
C MET A 43 -29.02 27.73 3.44
N ARG A 44 -29.28 28.20 4.67
CA ARG A 44 -29.68 27.35 5.80
C ARG A 44 -31.17 27.02 5.65
N LEU A 45 -31.48 25.78 5.28
CA LEU A 45 -32.84 25.23 5.40
C LEU A 45 -33.02 24.61 6.80
N PRO A 46 -34.12 24.87 7.52
CA PRO A 46 -34.37 24.34 8.86
C PRO A 46 -34.91 22.89 8.78
N LEU A 47 -34.32 21.99 9.56
CA LEU A 47 -34.85 20.65 9.83
C LEU A 47 -35.91 20.73 10.95
N PRO A 48 -37.10 20.11 10.82
CA PRO A 48 -38.05 20.02 11.91
C PRO A 48 -37.70 18.88 12.87
N ALA A 49 -37.81 19.17 14.17
CA ALA A 49 -37.67 18.23 15.27
C ALA A 49 -38.86 17.26 15.35
N LEU A 50 -38.60 15.98 15.58
CA LEU A 50 -39.59 15.02 16.06
C LEU A 50 -39.13 14.39 17.37
N SER A 51 -40.00 14.49 18.37
CA SER A 51 -39.93 13.93 19.71
C SER A 51 -40.17 12.41 19.76
N PRO A 52 -39.68 11.68 20.78
CA PRO A 52 -39.88 10.24 20.93
C PRO A 52 -41.16 9.91 21.74
N PRO A 53 -41.78 8.74 21.56
CA PRO A 53 -42.70 8.18 22.56
C PRO A 53 -42.08 7.05 23.41
N LEU A 54 -42.52 6.99 24.67
CA LEU A 54 -42.17 6.05 25.74
C LEU A 54 -43.03 4.75 25.72
N PHE A 55 -42.37 3.58 25.87
CA PHE A 55 -42.68 2.30 26.60
C PHE A 55 -44.06 1.56 26.47
N PRO A 56 -44.24 0.27 26.92
CA PRO A 56 -43.40 -0.67 27.71
C PRO A 56 -43.31 -2.14 27.13
N PRO A 57 -42.74 -3.15 27.85
CA PRO A 57 -42.17 -4.38 27.28
C PRO A 57 -43.04 -5.64 27.41
N CYS A 58 -42.73 -6.69 26.65
CA CYS A 58 -43.06 -8.06 27.05
C CYS A 58 -42.08 -9.08 26.43
N ALA A 59 -41.60 -9.97 27.30
CA ALA A 59 -40.70 -11.07 27.02
C ALA A 59 -41.41 -12.19 26.24
N CYS A 60 -40.66 -12.95 25.44
CA CYS A 60 -40.68 -14.41 25.40
C CYS A 60 -39.58 -14.95 24.48
N ALA A 61 -39.19 -16.18 24.77
CA ALA A 61 -37.89 -16.78 24.52
C ALA A 61 -37.90 -17.79 23.34
N LEU A 62 -36.76 -17.85 22.61
CA LEU A 62 -36.19 -19.00 21.87
C LEU A 62 -36.94 -19.55 20.60
N PRO A 63 -36.34 -20.45 19.78
CA PRO A 63 -35.07 -20.31 19.04
C PRO A 63 -35.12 -20.85 17.56
N PHE A 64 -34.01 -20.68 16.83
CA PHE A 64 -33.51 -21.49 15.69
C PHE A 64 -34.13 -21.44 14.27
N SER A 65 -33.20 -21.36 13.29
CA SER A 65 -33.18 -21.97 11.93
C SER A 65 -33.31 -21.07 10.67
N SER A 66 -32.19 -21.00 9.93
CA SER A 66 -32.00 -21.02 8.46
C SER A 66 -32.90 -20.20 7.50
N PRO A 67 -32.35 -19.27 6.68
CA PRO A 67 -33.10 -18.61 5.61
C PRO A 67 -32.85 -19.29 4.26
N SER A 68 -33.72 -20.22 3.84
CA SER A 68 -33.75 -20.67 2.43
C SER A 68 -35.16 -20.88 1.84
N ALA A 69 -36.23 -20.55 2.55
CA ALA A 69 -37.60 -20.86 2.11
C ALA A 69 -38.45 -19.64 1.67
N SER A 70 -37.99 -18.39 1.85
CA SER A 70 -38.87 -17.22 1.69
C SER A 70 -38.97 -16.65 0.27
N ILE A 71 -38.21 -17.16 -0.70
CA ILE A 71 -38.21 -16.65 -2.10
C ILE A 71 -39.18 -17.42 -3.00
N LEU A 72 -39.57 -18.64 -2.63
CA LEU A 72 -40.43 -19.49 -3.47
C LEU A 72 -41.93 -19.18 -3.30
N ALA A 73 -42.34 -18.72 -2.11
CA ALA A 73 -43.75 -18.36 -1.84
C ALA A 73 -44.19 -17.08 -2.58
N ALA A 74 -43.27 -16.14 -2.83
CA ALA A 74 -43.58 -14.88 -3.53
C ALA A 74 -43.79 -15.06 -5.05
N LYS A 75 -43.26 -16.14 -5.65
CA LYS A 75 -43.45 -16.43 -7.10
C LYS A 75 -44.79 -17.12 -7.41
N MET A 76 -45.38 -17.84 -6.46
CA MET A 76 -46.66 -18.54 -6.66
C MET A 76 -47.89 -17.63 -6.48
N ALA A 77 -47.73 -16.49 -5.79
CA ALA A 77 -48.83 -15.54 -5.56
C ALA A 77 -49.08 -14.59 -6.74
N LEU A 78 -48.10 -14.38 -7.64
CA LEU A 78 -48.24 -13.48 -8.78
C LEU A 78 -48.88 -14.16 -10.01
N SER A 79 -48.79 -15.49 -10.12
CA SER A 79 -49.37 -16.24 -11.25
C SER A 79 -50.87 -16.47 -11.13
N SER A 80 -51.46 -16.34 -9.94
CA SER A 80 -52.91 -16.51 -9.72
C SER A 80 -53.71 -15.25 -10.04
N VAL A 81 -53.10 -14.06 -9.94
CA VAL A 81 -53.76 -12.78 -10.20
C VAL A 81 -53.93 -12.51 -11.71
N LEU A 82 -52.96 -12.94 -12.54
CA LEU A 82 -52.99 -12.75 -13.99
C LEU A 82 -53.91 -13.73 -14.75
N ARG A 83 -54.58 -14.67 -14.06
CA ARG A 83 -55.51 -15.62 -14.68
C ARG A 83 -56.97 -15.16 -14.64
N SER A 84 -57.26 -13.98 -14.07
CA SER A 84 -58.63 -13.46 -13.89
C SER A 84 -59.06 -12.39 -14.91
N SER A 85 -58.14 -11.87 -15.73
CA SER A 85 -58.45 -10.92 -16.81
C SER A 85 -58.24 -11.61 -18.17
N GLY A 86 -59.33 -12.01 -18.83
CA GLY A 86 -59.36 -12.75 -20.09
C GLY A 86 -58.74 -12.04 -21.29
N PHE A 87 -57.42 -11.85 -21.27
CA PHE A 87 -56.64 -11.29 -22.37
C PHE A 87 -55.89 -12.43 -23.08
N SER A 88 -56.34 -12.77 -24.28
CA SER A 88 -55.70 -13.79 -25.14
C SER A 88 -54.59 -13.14 -25.96
N LEU A 89 -53.33 -13.58 -25.78
CA LEU A 89 -52.21 -13.20 -26.64
C LEU A 89 -52.13 -14.13 -27.87
N PRO A 90 -51.83 -13.63 -29.08
CA PRO A 90 -51.69 -14.46 -30.28
C PRO A 90 -50.42 -15.33 -30.24
N PRO A 91 -50.40 -16.49 -30.93
CA PRO A 91 -49.22 -17.35 -30.96
C PRO A 91 -48.06 -16.70 -31.74
N PRO A 92 -46.80 -16.97 -31.37
CA PRO A 92 -45.64 -16.37 -32.03
C PRO A 92 -45.40 -16.96 -33.43
N PRO A 93 -44.91 -16.16 -34.40
CA PRO A 93 -44.54 -16.65 -35.72
C PRO A 93 -43.24 -17.46 -35.69
N SER A 94 -43.24 -18.57 -36.43
CA SER A 94 -42.09 -19.45 -36.66
C SER A 94 -41.24 -18.98 -37.84
N SER A 95 -40.14 -18.26 -37.58
CA SER A 95 -38.91 -18.21 -38.40
C SER A 95 -37.84 -17.30 -37.76
N PRO A 96 -36.54 -17.55 -37.96
CA PRO A 96 -35.48 -16.84 -37.26
C PRO A 96 -35.21 -15.48 -37.92
N SER A 97 -35.35 -14.40 -37.17
CA SER A 97 -34.87 -13.07 -37.54
C SER A 97 -33.62 -12.72 -36.73
N PRO A 98 -32.67 -11.95 -37.29
CA PRO A 98 -31.31 -11.84 -36.78
C PRO A 98 -31.30 -11.07 -35.46
N SER A 99 -30.61 -11.64 -34.46
CA SER A 99 -30.42 -11.05 -33.13
C SER A 99 -29.80 -9.66 -33.21
N LEU A 100 -30.52 -8.65 -32.72
CA LEU A 100 -29.90 -7.38 -32.33
C LEU A 100 -28.89 -7.66 -31.21
N PRO A 101 -27.66 -7.12 -31.27
CA PRO A 101 -26.67 -7.38 -30.26
C PRO A 101 -27.12 -6.72 -28.95
N PHE A 102 -27.31 -7.56 -27.93
CA PHE A 102 -27.41 -7.14 -26.54
C PHE A 102 -26.17 -6.30 -26.22
N LEU A 103 -26.38 -5.00 -25.97
CA LEU A 103 -25.33 -4.08 -25.56
C LEU A 103 -24.95 -4.40 -24.11
N GLY A 104 -24.18 -5.47 -23.93
CA GLY A 104 -23.54 -5.80 -22.67
C GLY A 104 -22.54 -4.70 -22.35
N PHE A 105 -22.67 -4.06 -21.19
CA PHE A 105 -21.59 -3.27 -20.63
C PHE A 105 -20.35 -4.20 -20.54
N PRO A 106 -19.19 -3.81 -21.07
CA PRO A 106 -18.00 -4.63 -20.93
C PRO A 106 -17.66 -4.70 -19.44
N ASP A 107 -17.58 -5.91 -18.90
CA ASP A 107 -16.86 -6.18 -17.66
C ASP A 107 -15.41 -5.73 -17.88
N SER A 108 -15.13 -4.47 -17.51
CA SER A 108 -13.90 -3.74 -17.81
C SER A 108 -12.68 -4.25 -17.01
N PHE A 109 -12.78 -5.43 -16.41
CA PHE A 109 -11.78 -6.01 -15.52
C PHE A 109 -11.48 -7.49 -15.78
N SER A 110 -11.95 -8.09 -16.87
CA SER A 110 -11.45 -9.42 -17.27
C SER A 110 -10.07 -9.27 -17.93
N PRO A 111 -8.99 -9.90 -17.42
CA PRO A 111 -7.73 -9.94 -18.13
C PRO A 111 -7.92 -10.62 -19.50
N PRO A 112 -7.19 -10.19 -20.55
CA PRO A 112 -7.25 -10.84 -21.85
C PRO A 112 -6.85 -12.33 -21.74
N PRO A 113 -7.34 -13.19 -22.65
CA PRO A 113 -7.03 -14.62 -22.62
C PRO A 113 -5.51 -14.87 -22.61
N LEU A 114 -5.08 -15.69 -21.65
CA LEU A 114 -3.68 -15.98 -21.34
C LEU A 114 -3.00 -16.73 -22.50
N LEU A 115 -1.85 -16.23 -22.96
CA LEU A 115 -0.92 -17.04 -23.74
C LEU A 115 -0.24 -18.06 -22.81
N PRO A 116 0.01 -19.30 -23.27
CA PRO A 116 0.68 -20.30 -22.47
C PRO A 116 2.10 -19.82 -22.10
N PRO A 117 2.56 -20.04 -20.85
CA PRO A 117 3.93 -19.74 -20.48
C PRO A 117 4.90 -20.65 -21.26
N PRO A 118 6.09 -20.15 -21.65
CA PRO A 118 7.10 -20.99 -22.28
C PRO A 118 7.55 -22.11 -21.32
N PRO A 119 8.03 -23.24 -21.86
CA PRO A 119 8.31 -24.47 -21.10
C PRO A 119 9.45 -24.35 -20.08
N ASP A 120 10.25 -23.28 -20.15
CA ASP A 120 11.44 -23.14 -19.33
C ASP A 120 11.17 -22.12 -18.21
N GLY A 121 10.98 -22.62 -16.98
CA GLY A 121 10.66 -21.86 -15.75
C GLY A 121 11.73 -20.87 -15.28
N SER A 122 12.56 -20.35 -16.18
CA SER A 122 13.33 -19.13 -15.96
C SER A 122 12.45 -17.92 -16.26
N SER A 123 12.42 -16.94 -15.35
CA SER A 123 11.82 -15.62 -15.55
C SER A 123 12.46 -14.94 -16.76
N THR A 124 11.99 -15.29 -17.96
CA THR A 124 12.41 -14.67 -19.21
C THR A 124 11.61 -13.39 -19.35
N ALA A 125 12.35 -12.28 -19.44
CA ALA A 125 11.81 -10.98 -19.80
C ALA A 125 10.85 -11.15 -20.97
N LEU A 126 9.64 -10.61 -20.82
CA LEU A 126 8.65 -10.60 -21.89
C LEU A 126 9.29 -10.13 -23.21
N PRO A 127 9.00 -10.79 -24.35
CA PRO A 127 9.48 -10.33 -25.64
C PRO A 127 8.86 -8.96 -25.95
N GLY A 128 9.67 -7.92 -25.80
CA GLY A 128 9.32 -6.50 -25.96
C GLY A 128 10.57 -5.65 -25.66
N PRO A 129 10.54 -4.31 -25.84
CA PRO A 129 11.61 -3.45 -25.36
C PRO A 129 11.66 -3.60 -23.83
N GLY A 130 12.53 -4.49 -23.35
CA GLY A 130 12.56 -4.95 -21.97
C GLY A 130 12.87 -3.80 -21.04
N LEU A 131 11.84 -3.12 -20.54
CA LEU A 131 11.97 -2.11 -19.50
C LEU A 131 12.33 -2.85 -18.22
N ARG A 132 13.64 -3.00 -17.97
CA ARG A 132 14.14 -3.52 -16.71
C ARG A 132 13.80 -2.51 -15.62
N LEU A 133 12.73 -2.77 -14.89
CA LEU A 133 12.39 -2.01 -13.70
C LEU A 133 13.49 -2.24 -12.67
N LEU A 134 14.30 -1.22 -12.43
CA LEU A 134 15.34 -1.26 -11.41
C LEU A 134 14.70 -0.83 -10.09
N HIS A 135 14.59 -1.77 -9.17
CA HIS A 135 13.98 -1.55 -7.87
C HIS A 135 15.03 -1.01 -6.91
N GLY A 136 15.04 0.31 -6.72
CA GLY A 136 15.90 0.98 -5.75
C GLY A 136 15.13 1.28 -4.47
N THR A 137 15.11 0.33 -3.54
CA THR A 137 14.30 0.46 -2.31
C THR A 137 14.79 -0.50 -1.24
N THR A 138 14.70 -0.08 0.02
CA THR A 138 14.80 -0.99 1.16
C THR A 138 13.60 -0.80 2.08
N THR A 139 12.83 -1.87 2.22
CA THR A 139 11.75 -1.98 3.19
C THR A 139 12.06 -3.12 4.15
N LEU A 140 11.69 -2.95 5.41
CA LEU A 140 11.86 -3.92 6.47
C LEU A 140 10.58 -3.97 7.29
N ALA A 141 10.13 -5.18 7.62
CA ALA A 141 9.09 -5.38 8.61
C ALA A 141 9.38 -6.62 9.44
N PHE A 142 9.10 -6.57 10.74
CA PHE A 142 9.20 -7.74 11.61
C PHE A 142 8.18 -7.70 12.75
N LYS A 143 7.80 -8.90 13.18
CA LYS A 143 6.90 -9.18 14.30
C LYS A 143 7.69 -9.26 15.60
N PHE A 144 7.08 -8.80 16.68
CA PHE A 144 7.57 -8.91 18.05
C PHE A 144 6.37 -8.90 19.02
N ALA A 145 6.61 -9.08 20.33
CA ALA A 145 5.54 -9.25 21.32
C ALA A 145 4.47 -8.15 21.30
N HIS A 146 4.86 -6.89 21.03
CA HIS A 146 3.94 -5.74 21.08
C HIS A 146 3.40 -5.30 19.73
N GLY A 147 3.75 -5.95 18.62
CA GLY A 147 3.35 -5.44 17.31
C GLY A 147 4.09 -5.99 16.10
N VAL A 148 3.94 -5.22 15.04
CA VAL A 148 4.82 -5.26 13.87
C VAL A 148 5.48 -3.90 13.74
N VAL A 149 6.81 -3.87 13.58
CA VAL A 149 7.52 -2.66 13.20
C VAL A 149 7.76 -2.69 11.70
N VAL A 150 7.52 -1.56 11.04
CA VAL A 150 7.80 -1.37 9.61
C VAL A 150 8.74 -0.19 9.46
N ALA A 151 9.86 -0.37 8.77
CA ALA A 151 10.83 0.67 8.49
C ALA A 151 11.15 0.72 7.01
N VAL A 152 11.17 1.92 6.43
CA VAL A 152 11.42 2.13 5.01
C VAL A 152 12.34 3.31 4.77
N ASP A 153 13.09 3.25 3.66
CA ASP A 153 13.79 4.41 3.12
C ASP A 153 12.87 5.25 2.22
N SER A 154 13.30 6.46 1.84
CA SER A 154 12.47 7.39 1.03
C SER A 154 13.11 7.80 -0.30
N ARG A 155 14.26 7.24 -0.67
CA ARG A 155 14.91 7.49 -1.95
C ARG A 155 14.18 6.73 -3.05
N ALA A 156 13.83 7.40 -4.14
CA ALA A 156 13.37 6.79 -5.37
C ALA A 156 14.39 7.07 -6.48
N THR A 157 14.77 6.02 -7.20
CA THR A 157 15.76 6.08 -8.28
C THR A 157 15.12 5.70 -9.60
N ALA A 158 15.44 6.46 -10.65
CA ALA A 158 15.10 6.16 -12.04
C ALA A 158 16.40 5.77 -12.77
N GLY A 159 16.75 4.48 -12.70
CA GLY A 159 18.05 4.00 -13.16
C GLY A 159 19.19 4.50 -12.27
N SER A 160 20.18 5.18 -12.85
CA SER A 160 21.30 5.78 -12.12
C SER A 160 20.97 7.15 -11.52
N TYR A 161 19.82 7.73 -11.85
CA TYR A 161 19.41 9.04 -11.37
C TYR A 161 18.54 8.92 -10.11
N ILE A 162 18.77 9.78 -9.12
CA ILE A 162 17.92 9.89 -7.93
C ILE A 162 16.80 10.88 -8.27
N ASP A 163 15.59 10.36 -8.48
CA ASP A 163 14.42 11.16 -8.83
C ASP A 163 13.88 11.94 -7.62
N SER A 164 13.82 11.29 -6.46
CA SER A 164 13.33 11.90 -5.24
C SER A 164 13.98 11.29 -4.00
N GLN A 165 14.08 12.08 -2.93
CA GLN A 165 14.58 11.63 -1.63
C GLN A 165 13.50 11.60 -0.55
N THR A 166 12.24 11.86 -0.90
CA THR A 166 11.14 12.05 0.07
C THR A 166 9.92 11.19 -0.23
N VAL A 167 10.07 10.12 -1.01
CA VAL A 167 8.96 9.22 -1.37
C VAL A 167 8.50 8.46 -0.13
N GLN A 168 7.19 8.38 0.07
CA GLN A 168 6.59 7.56 1.10
C GLN A 168 6.36 6.14 0.54
N LYS A 169 7.11 5.17 1.07
CA LYS A 169 7.03 3.76 0.64
C LYS A 169 6.17 2.89 1.53
N VAL A 170 5.43 3.51 2.45
CA VAL A 170 4.38 2.85 3.23
C VAL A 170 3.06 3.39 2.72
N ILE A 171 2.15 2.49 2.35
CA ILE A 171 0.81 2.83 1.90
C ILE A 171 -0.17 2.39 2.99
N GLU A 172 -1.02 3.33 3.36
CA GLU A 172 -2.02 3.14 4.39
C GLU A 172 -3.24 2.45 3.76
N ILE A 173 -3.47 1.18 4.09
CA ILE A 173 -4.57 0.39 3.53
C ILE A 173 -5.85 0.62 4.35
N ASN A 174 -5.72 0.55 5.68
CA ASN A 174 -6.78 0.79 6.66
C ASN A 174 -6.12 1.28 7.98
N PRO A 175 -6.86 1.79 8.99
CA PRO A 175 -6.25 2.21 10.27
C PRO A 175 -5.48 1.10 11.02
N TYR A 176 -5.67 -0.17 10.65
CA TYR A 176 -5.02 -1.34 11.23
C TYR A 176 -4.09 -2.10 10.26
N LEU A 177 -4.03 -1.69 8.98
CA LEU A 177 -3.29 -2.38 7.92
C LEU A 177 -2.36 -1.41 7.18
N LEU A 178 -1.10 -1.81 7.05
CA LEU A 178 -0.10 -1.12 6.26
C LEU A 178 0.42 -2.04 5.14
N GLY A 179 0.65 -1.45 3.98
CA GLY A 179 1.40 -2.05 2.87
C GLY A 179 2.75 -1.36 2.69
N THR A 180 3.72 -2.09 2.15
CA THR A 180 5.03 -1.52 1.81
C THR A 180 5.31 -1.64 0.33
N MET A 181 5.78 -0.56 -0.27
CA MET A 181 6.13 -0.51 -1.67
C MET A 181 7.58 -0.96 -1.89
N ALA A 182 7.79 -2.14 -2.48
CA ALA A 182 9.07 -2.52 -3.09
C ALA A 182 8.82 -3.09 -4.50
N GLY A 183 9.48 -2.53 -5.50
CA GLY A 183 9.21 -2.85 -6.91
C GLY A 183 8.90 -1.59 -7.72
N GLY A 184 8.13 -1.74 -8.80
CA GLY A 184 7.58 -0.62 -9.55
C GLY A 184 6.65 0.21 -8.67
N ALA A 185 6.97 1.50 -8.50
CA ALA A 185 6.21 2.37 -7.61
C ALA A 185 4.73 2.52 -8.03
N ALA A 186 4.47 2.53 -9.34
CA ALA A 186 3.14 2.60 -9.91
C ALA A 186 2.33 1.33 -9.61
N ASP A 187 2.93 0.16 -9.83
CA ASP A 187 2.28 -1.14 -9.62
C ASP A 187 1.91 -1.35 -8.15
N CYS A 188 2.88 -1.17 -7.24
CA CYS A 188 2.63 -1.31 -5.81
C CYS A 188 1.52 -0.36 -5.34
N SER A 189 1.61 0.92 -5.74
CA SER A 189 0.62 1.92 -5.37
C SER A 189 -0.78 1.61 -5.89
N PHE A 190 -0.89 1.11 -7.12
CA PHE A 190 -2.17 0.73 -7.71
C PHE A 190 -2.81 -0.44 -6.96
N TRP A 191 -2.06 -1.53 -6.79
CA TRP A 191 -2.57 -2.77 -6.19
C TRP A 191 -2.90 -2.63 -4.71
N GLU A 192 -2.09 -1.88 -3.94
CA GLU A 192 -2.38 -1.63 -2.54
C GLU A 192 -3.59 -0.70 -2.34
N ARG A 193 -3.79 0.30 -3.23
CA ARG A 193 -5.01 1.12 -3.22
C ARG A 193 -6.25 0.32 -3.62
N LEU A 194 -6.13 -0.60 -4.58
CA LEU A 194 -7.21 -1.50 -4.94
C LEU A 194 -7.55 -2.45 -3.79
N LEU A 195 -6.54 -2.98 -3.10
CA LEU A 195 -6.71 -3.76 -1.89
C LEU A 195 -7.42 -2.96 -0.80
N ALA A 196 -7.03 -1.70 -0.56
CA ALA A 196 -7.68 -0.81 0.40
C ALA A 196 -9.19 -0.65 0.11
N ARG A 197 -9.53 -0.43 -1.16
CA ARG A 197 -10.94 -0.39 -1.60
C ARG A 197 -11.67 -1.70 -1.30
N GLN A 198 -11.06 -2.84 -1.63
CA GLN A 198 -11.68 -4.14 -1.41
C GLN A 198 -11.84 -4.47 0.08
N CYS A 199 -10.85 -4.10 0.90
CA CYS A 199 -10.91 -4.20 2.36
C CYS A 199 -12.07 -3.36 2.92
N ARG A 200 -12.27 -2.15 2.40
CA ARG A 200 -13.39 -1.29 2.81
C ARG A 200 -14.75 -1.88 2.42
N VAL A 201 -14.87 -2.44 1.21
CA VAL A 201 -16.10 -3.11 0.78
C VAL A 201 -16.40 -4.34 1.65
N TYR A 202 -15.37 -5.12 2.01
CA TYR A 202 -15.51 -6.24 2.93
C TYR A 202 -16.05 -5.79 4.29
N GLU A 203 -15.46 -4.72 4.85
CA GLU A 203 -15.88 -4.17 6.14
C GLU A 203 -17.34 -3.69 6.12
N LEU A 204 -17.77 -3.04 5.04
CA LEU A 204 -19.16 -2.58 4.91
C LEU A 204 -20.16 -3.74 4.77
N ARG A 205 -19.78 -4.83 4.09
CA ARG A 205 -20.64 -6.01 3.90
C ARG A 205 -20.78 -6.82 5.18
N ASN A 206 -19.68 -7.03 5.89
CA ASN A 206 -19.63 -7.92 7.06
C ASN A 206 -19.74 -7.19 8.39
N LYS A 207 -19.68 -5.85 8.39
CA LYS A 207 -19.63 -4.99 9.59
C LYS A 207 -18.46 -5.32 10.51
N GLU A 208 -17.39 -5.89 9.96
CA GLU A 208 -16.20 -6.31 10.69
C GLU A 208 -14.93 -5.99 9.87
N PRO A 209 -13.85 -5.49 10.49
CA PRO A 209 -12.59 -5.28 9.80
C PRO A 209 -12.04 -6.59 9.24
N ILE A 210 -11.38 -6.50 8.08
CA ILE A 210 -10.74 -7.66 7.45
C ILE A 210 -9.49 -8.07 8.22
N SER A 211 -9.26 -9.39 8.35
CA SER A 211 -8.02 -9.93 8.91
C SER A 211 -6.82 -9.68 8.00
N VAL A 212 -5.62 -9.57 8.58
CA VAL A 212 -4.36 -9.44 7.81
C VAL A 212 -4.16 -10.64 6.89
N ALA A 213 -4.55 -11.84 7.35
CA ALA A 213 -4.46 -13.06 6.58
C ALA A 213 -5.40 -13.05 5.37
N ALA A 214 -6.64 -12.54 5.52
CA ALA A 214 -7.58 -12.42 4.42
C ALA A 214 -7.18 -11.31 3.45
N ALA A 215 -6.73 -10.15 3.93
CA ALA A 215 -6.25 -9.06 3.08
C ALA A 215 -5.08 -9.49 2.19
N SER A 216 -4.06 -10.15 2.77
CA SER A 216 -2.93 -10.69 2.02
C SER A 216 -3.35 -11.77 1.00
N LYS A 217 -4.34 -12.61 1.34
CA LYS A 217 -4.85 -13.62 0.41
C LYS A 217 -5.66 -13.01 -0.74
N LEU A 218 -6.45 -11.97 -0.47
CA LEU A 218 -7.15 -11.21 -1.51
C LEU A 218 -6.16 -10.58 -2.48
N LEU A 219 -5.11 -9.93 -1.97
CA LEU A 219 -4.07 -9.34 -2.81
C LEU A 219 -3.39 -10.38 -3.69
N ALA A 220 -2.93 -11.48 -3.08
CA ALA A 220 -2.28 -12.56 -3.81
C ALA A 220 -3.17 -13.11 -4.94
N ASN A 221 -4.46 -13.31 -4.68
CA ASN A 221 -5.40 -13.80 -5.69
C ASN A 221 -5.64 -12.77 -6.82
N MET A 222 -5.69 -11.47 -6.51
CA MET A 222 -5.83 -10.41 -7.52
C MET A 222 -4.59 -10.36 -8.42
N VAL A 223 -3.40 -10.37 -7.83
CA VAL A 223 -2.12 -10.28 -8.55
C VAL A 223 -1.84 -11.55 -9.37
N TYR A 224 -2.24 -12.72 -8.87
CA TYR A 224 -2.06 -14.00 -9.57
C TYR A 224 -2.69 -14.03 -10.97
N GLN A 225 -3.76 -13.27 -11.21
CA GLN A 225 -4.41 -13.17 -12.53
C GLN A 225 -3.53 -12.47 -13.58
N TYR A 226 -2.53 -11.70 -13.14
CA TYR A 226 -1.62 -10.93 -13.97
C TYR A 226 -0.20 -11.53 -13.97
N LYS A 227 -0.06 -12.75 -13.48
CA LYS A 227 1.21 -13.48 -13.43
C LYS A 227 1.84 -13.55 -14.81
N GLY A 228 3.13 -13.21 -14.90
CA GLY A 228 3.87 -13.21 -16.16
C GLY A 228 3.53 -12.05 -17.11
N MET A 229 2.68 -11.09 -16.74
CA MET A 229 2.34 -9.92 -17.57
C MET A 229 3.25 -8.70 -17.33
N GLY A 230 4.42 -8.90 -16.71
CA GLY A 230 5.42 -7.84 -16.50
C GLY A 230 5.16 -6.94 -15.29
N LEU A 231 4.32 -7.40 -14.36
CA LEU A 231 4.03 -6.71 -13.11
C LEU A 231 5.24 -6.77 -12.16
N SER A 232 5.59 -5.66 -11.53
CA SER A 232 6.72 -5.56 -10.60
C SER A 232 6.28 -5.00 -9.24
N MET A 233 6.01 -5.91 -8.32
CA MET A 233 5.71 -5.63 -6.93
C MET A 233 6.19 -6.74 -5.99
N GLY A 234 6.61 -6.32 -4.81
CA GLY A 234 6.84 -7.12 -3.63
C GLY A 234 6.40 -6.29 -2.44
N THR A 235 5.29 -6.65 -1.82
CA THR A 235 4.71 -5.88 -0.72
C THR A 235 4.56 -6.71 0.53
N MET A 236 4.83 -6.08 1.67
CA MET A 236 4.57 -6.64 2.98
C MET A 236 3.26 -6.08 3.49
N ILE A 237 2.28 -6.96 3.70
CA ILE A 237 1.03 -6.62 4.37
C ILE A 237 1.21 -6.85 5.87
N CYS A 238 1.21 -5.75 6.60
CA CYS A 238 1.44 -5.68 8.03
C CYS A 238 0.15 -5.25 8.72
N GLY A 239 -0.20 -5.87 9.84
CA GLY A 239 -1.40 -5.49 10.57
C GLY A 239 -1.50 -6.11 11.95
N TRP A 240 -2.51 -5.67 12.69
CA TRP A 240 -2.95 -6.32 13.91
C TRP A 240 -4.40 -6.74 13.76
N ASP A 241 -4.68 -8.02 14.00
CA ASP A 241 -6.01 -8.60 13.92
C ASP A 241 -6.38 -9.30 15.24
N LYS A 242 -7.58 -9.89 15.33
CA LYS A 242 -8.04 -10.69 16.48
C LYS A 242 -7.08 -11.81 16.89
N ARG A 243 -6.28 -12.32 15.96
CA ARG A 243 -5.24 -13.35 16.20
C ARG A 243 -3.89 -12.78 16.64
N GLY A 244 -3.76 -11.45 16.72
CA GLY A 244 -2.51 -10.76 17.05
C GLY A 244 -1.82 -10.15 15.82
N PRO A 245 -0.50 -9.89 15.90
CA PRO A 245 0.26 -9.28 14.83
C PRO A 245 0.37 -10.23 13.63
N GLY A 246 0.11 -9.71 12.43
CA GLY A 246 0.20 -10.43 11.17
C GLY A 246 1.19 -9.75 10.22
N LEU A 247 2.05 -10.56 9.61
CA LEU A 247 3.01 -10.12 8.60
C LEU A 247 3.04 -11.13 7.46
N TYR A 248 2.77 -10.64 6.25
CA TYR A 248 2.73 -11.46 5.04
C TYR A 248 3.44 -10.74 3.91
N TYR A 249 4.31 -11.46 3.21
CA TYR A 249 4.89 -11.00 1.95
C TYR A 249 4.05 -11.50 0.76
N VAL A 250 3.80 -10.63 -0.21
CA VAL A 250 3.13 -10.95 -1.48
C VAL A 250 3.97 -10.43 -2.64
N ASP A 251 4.30 -11.30 -3.59
CA ASP A 251 5.09 -10.96 -4.78
C ASP A 251 4.23 -10.79 -6.05
N SER A 252 4.92 -10.49 -7.15
CA SER A 252 4.32 -10.28 -8.49
C SER A 252 3.74 -11.54 -9.11
N GLU A 253 4.14 -12.71 -8.62
CA GLU A 253 3.68 -14.01 -9.10
C GLU A 253 2.43 -14.48 -8.34
N GLY A 254 1.96 -13.69 -7.38
CA GLY A 254 0.86 -14.05 -6.47
C GLY A 254 1.28 -15.03 -5.38
N THR A 255 2.58 -15.24 -5.17
CA THR A 255 3.10 -16.01 -4.04
C THR A 255 2.83 -15.25 -2.75
N ARG A 256 2.33 -15.95 -1.74
CA ARG A 256 2.04 -15.40 -0.43
C ARG A 256 2.77 -16.17 0.65
N VAL A 257 3.60 -15.49 1.41
CA VAL A 257 4.44 -16.11 2.45
C VAL A 257 4.18 -15.45 3.81
N PRO A 258 3.73 -16.20 4.83
CA PRO A 258 3.77 -15.73 6.23
C PRO A 258 5.20 -15.75 6.76
N GLY A 259 5.56 -14.79 7.61
CA GLY A 259 6.87 -14.80 8.26
C GLY A 259 6.95 -13.91 9.48
N GLU A 260 8.01 -14.10 10.27
CA GLU A 260 8.31 -13.27 11.44
C GLU A 260 9.05 -11.99 11.06
N ALA A 261 9.86 -12.03 10.00
CA ALA A 261 10.60 -10.88 9.51
C ALA A 261 10.78 -10.97 8.01
N PHE A 262 10.71 -9.81 7.35
CA PHE A 262 11.00 -9.65 5.93
C PHE A 262 11.74 -8.33 5.71
N ALA A 263 12.82 -8.39 4.93
CA ALA A 263 13.43 -7.23 4.30
C ALA A 263 13.37 -7.43 2.79
N VAL A 264 12.87 -6.43 2.07
CA VAL A 264 12.60 -6.49 0.63
C VAL A 264 13.22 -5.30 -0.08
N GLY A 265 13.81 -5.58 -1.24
CA GLY A 265 14.43 -4.59 -2.13
C GLY A 265 15.96 -4.68 -2.16
N SER A 266 16.61 -3.70 -2.81
CA SER A 266 18.05 -3.71 -3.12
C SER A 266 18.94 -3.75 -1.89
N GLY A 267 18.57 -3.04 -0.81
CA GLY A 267 19.34 -3.02 0.43
C GLY A 267 18.88 -4.02 1.50
N SER A 268 18.01 -4.97 1.14
CA SER A 268 17.48 -5.99 2.05
C SER A 268 18.57 -6.81 2.75
N THR A 269 19.63 -7.18 2.04
CA THR A 269 20.77 -7.95 2.59
C THR A 269 21.50 -7.21 3.69
N TYR A 270 21.69 -5.89 3.55
CA TYR A 270 22.28 -5.05 4.58
C TYR A 270 21.36 -4.90 5.80
N ALA A 271 20.04 -4.78 5.55
CA ALA A 271 19.05 -4.68 6.62
C ALA A 271 18.99 -5.97 7.45
N TYR A 272 18.98 -7.15 6.81
CA TYR A 272 19.01 -8.43 7.51
C TYR A 272 20.26 -8.58 8.38
N GLY A 273 21.44 -8.17 7.91
CA GLY A 273 22.67 -8.26 8.69
C GLY A 273 22.65 -7.50 10.02
N VAL A 274 21.82 -6.46 10.15
CA VAL A 274 21.59 -5.75 11.41
C VAL A 274 20.45 -6.39 12.20
N LEU A 275 19.35 -6.73 11.51
CA LEU A 275 18.16 -7.30 12.11
C LEU A 275 18.47 -8.62 12.83
N ASP A 276 19.20 -9.52 12.19
CA ASP A 276 19.50 -10.87 12.69
C ASP A 276 20.29 -10.85 14.01
N ARG A 277 21.02 -9.77 14.28
CA ARG A 277 21.79 -9.60 15.53
C ARG A 277 20.95 -9.12 16.71
N GLY A 278 19.87 -8.39 16.43
CA GLY A 278 19.09 -7.70 17.46
C GLY A 278 17.66 -8.19 17.62
N LEU A 279 17.14 -8.99 16.68
CA LEU A 279 15.76 -9.42 16.67
C LEU A 279 15.51 -10.46 17.77
N SER A 280 14.67 -10.10 18.72
CA SER A 280 14.15 -10.98 19.77
C SER A 280 12.64 -10.77 19.91
N PRO A 281 11.85 -11.82 20.20
CA PRO A 281 10.42 -11.67 20.46
C PRO A 281 10.12 -10.74 21.64
N ASP A 282 11.03 -10.64 22.61
CA ASP A 282 10.83 -9.93 23.89
C ASP A 282 11.25 -8.46 23.85
N LEU A 283 11.50 -7.90 22.67
CA LEU A 283 11.91 -6.50 22.53
C LEU A 283 10.84 -5.52 23.02
N GLY A 284 11.28 -4.47 23.72
CA GLY A 284 10.43 -3.31 23.98
C GLY A 284 10.08 -2.58 22.69
N VAL A 285 8.97 -1.81 22.69
CA VAL A 285 8.51 -1.08 21.50
C VAL A 285 9.56 -0.09 20.98
N GLU A 286 10.20 0.66 21.87
CA GLU A 286 11.23 1.64 21.49
C GLU A 286 12.52 0.97 20.99
N GLU A 287 12.92 -0.14 21.62
CA GLU A 287 14.08 -0.93 21.19
C GLU A 287 13.87 -1.55 19.82
N ALA A 288 12.69 -2.10 19.56
CA ALA A 288 12.31 -2.63 18.25
C ALA A 288 12.30 -1.51 17.18
N CYS A 289 11.74 -0.33 17.50
CA CYS A 289 11.78 0.81 16.59
C CYS A 289 13.20 1.30 16.30
N ASP A 290 14.08 1.29 17.31
CA ASP A 290 15.49 1.66 17.15
C ASP A 290 16.27 0.64 16.33
N LEU A 291 16.05 -0.66 16.55
CA LEU A 291 16.62 -1.73 15.74
C LEU A 291 16.23 -1.59 14.27
N ALA A 292 14.94 -1.38 13.99
CA ALA A 292 14.43 -1.18 12.64
C ALA A 292 15.05 0.06 11.97
N ARG A 293 15.18 1.15 12.72
CA ARG A 293 15.81 2.40 12.27
C ARG A 293 17.29 2.17 11.92
N ARG A 294 18.04 1.48 12.79
CA ARG A 294 19.44 1.11 12.57
C ARG A 294 19.61 0.23 11.33
N ALA A 295 18.73 -0.74 11.14
CA ALA A 295 18.79 -1.64 9.99
C ALA A 295 18.63 -0.90 8.65
N ILE A 296 17.61 -0.04 8.53
CA ILE A 296 17.41 0.76 7.32
C ILE A 296 18.51 1.81 7.16
N TYR A 297 19.00 2.41 8.23
CA TYR A 297 20.13 3.34 8.17
C TYR A 297 21.39 2.68 7.59
N GLN A 298 21.75 1.47 8.04
CA GLN A 298 22.90 0.74 7.50
C GLN A 298 22.69 0.37 6.03
N ALA A 299 21.48 -0.05 5.65
CA ALA A 299 21.14 -0.27 4.25
C ALA A 299 21.27 1.01 3.42
N ALA A 300 20.73 2.14 3.88
CA ALA A 300 20.82 3.44 3.21
C ALA A 300 22.26 3.95 3.03
N ARG A 301 23.19 3.54 3.90
CA ARG A 301 24.59 3.92 3.81
C ARG A 301 25.38 3.05 2.82
N ARG A 302 24.99 1.78 2.66
CA ARG A 302 25.74 0.79 1.87
C ARG A 302 25.12 0.52 0.50
N ASP A 303 23.81 0.62 0.37
CA ASP A 303 23.09 0.47 -0.89
C ASP A 303 22.98 1.80 -1.63
N ALA A 304 23.46 1.85 -2.86
CA ALA A 304 23.44 3.07 -3.68
C ALA A 304 22.02 3.56 -3.98
N TYR A 305 21.06 2.62 -4.07
CA TYR A 305 19.68 2.94 -4.44
C TYR A 305 18.79 3.32 -3.27
N SER A 306 19.23 3.07 -2.03
CA SER A 306 18.49 3.38 -0.81
C SER A 306 19.02 4.64 -0.14
N GLY A 307 18.15 5.39 0.54
CA GLY A 307 18.57 6.56 1.30
C GLY A 307 17.49 7.62 1.54
N GLY A 308 17.92 8.87 1.70
CA GLY A 308 17.03 9.99 2.01
C GLY A 308 16.67 10.02 3.49
N ARG A 309 15.43 9.64 3.82
CA ARG A 309 14.88 9.60 5.17
C ARG A 309 14.49 8.18 5.54
N VAL A 310 14.67 7.84 6.80
CA VAL A 310 14.20 6.60 7.39
C VAL A 310 12.89 6.87 8.11
N THR A 311 11.82 6.21 7.68
CA THR A 311 10.51 6.30 8.33
C THR A 311 10.21 5.00 9.05
N VAL A 312 9.83 5.09 10.32
CA VAL A 312 9.48 3.93 11.15
C VAL A 312 8.01 4.03 11.57
N TYR A 313 7.28 2.94 11.40
CA TYR A 313 5.90 2.75 11.81
C TYR A 313 5.83 1.61 12.82
N HIS A 314 4.94 1.75 13.79
CA HIS A 314 4.60 0.72 14.75
C HIS A 314 3.13 0.35 14.59
N VAL A 315 2.85 -0.92 14.36
CA VAL A 315 1.51 -1.51 14.24
C VAL A 315 1.21 -2.29 15.50
N GLY A 316 0.32 -1.75 16.34
CA GLY A 316 -0.12 -2.40 17.58
C GLY A 316 -1.62 -2.72 17.55
N SER A 317 -2.14 -3.15 18.71
CA SER A 317 -3.57 -3.49 18.87
C SER A 317 -4.53 -2.35 18.58
N GLY A 318 -4.13 -1.10 18.83
CA GLY A 318 -4.91 0.10 18.54
C GLY A 318 -4.80 0.62 17.09
N GLY A 319 -4.10 -0.10 16.22
CA GLY A 319 -3.79 0.33 14.86
C GLY A 319 -2.33 0.75 14.69
N TRP A 320 -2.03 1.35 13.54
CA TRP A 320 -0.68 1.80 13.22
C TRP A 320 -0.47 3.26 13.60
N ARG A 321 0.78 3.58 13.98
CA ARG A 321 1.25 4.95 14.15
C ARG A 321 2.61 5.12 13.50
N ARG A 322 2.85 6.29 12.95
CA ARG A 322 4.19 6.68 12.50
C ARG A 322 5.00 7.15 13.70
N VAL A 323 6.10 6.47 13.99
CA VAL A 323 6.94 6.72 15.18
C VAL A 323 7.96 7.82 14.90
N SER A 324 8.70 7.73 13.80
CA SER A 324 9.74 8.70 13.48
C SER A 324 9.96 8.83 11.98
N ILE A 325 10.39 10.02 11.56
CA ILE A 325 10.98 10.29 10.25
C ILE A 325 12.31 10.98 10.52
N ASN A 326 13.42 10.33 10.19
CA ASN A 326 14.76 10.86 10.46
C ASN A 326 15.56 10.95 9.15
N ASN A 327 16.34 12.00 8.98
CA ASN A 327 17.27 12.06 7.85
C ASN A 327 18.41 11.07 8.09
N VAL A 328 18.86 10.36 7.04
CA VAL A 328 20.02 9.47 7.13
C VAL A 328 21.26 10.22 7.62
N ALA A 329 21.42 11.50 7.28
CA ALA A 329 22.51 12.33 7.79
C ALA A 329 22.48 12.52 9.32
N GLU A 330 21.31 12.76 9.90
CA GLU A 330 21.13 12.87 11.36
C GLU A 330 21.39 11.52 12.06
N LEU A 331 20.99 10.42 11.42
CA LEU A 331 21.26 9.08 11.93
C LEU A 331 22.74 8.71 11.85
N GLN A 332 23.50 9.31 10.92
CA GLN A 332 24.95 9.14 10.86
C GLN A 332 25.64 9.78 12.06
N GLU A 333 25.17 10.91 12.56
CA GLU A 333 25.70 11.49 13.80
C GLU A 333 25.36 10.60 14.99
N ARG A 334 24.12 10.11 15.06
CA ARG A 334 23.64 9.27 16.16
C ARG A 334 24.32 7.89 16.24
N TYR A 335 24.49 7.22 15.11
CA TYR A 335 25.02 5.85 15.07
C TYR A 335 26.46 5.76 14.57
N GLY A 336 26.98 6.79 13.92
CA GLY A 336 28.35 6.83 13.40
C GLY A 336 29.41 7.17 14.46
N GLY A 337 29.02 7.76 15.59
CA GLY A 337 29.94 8.04 16.71
C GLY A 337 30.11 6.89 17.71
N GLY A 338 29.42 5.76 17.54
CA GLY A 338 29.30 4.70 18.55
C GLY A 338 30.30 3.55 18.48
N GLU A 339 31.35 3.60 17.65
CA GLU A 339 32.36 2.53 17.62
C GLU A 339 33.38 2.61 18.78
N GLU A 340 33.26 3.59 19.70
CA GLU A 340 34.15 3.71 20.87
C GLU A 340 33.61 3.08 22.17
N GLU A 341 32.30 2.88 22.34
CA GLU A 341 31.76 2.36 23.62
C GLU A 341 31.82 0.83 23.79
N GLU A 342 31.90 0.05 22.70
CA GLU A 342 31.94 -1.43 22.82
C GLU A 342 33.35 -2.01 23.03
N LYS A 343 34.41 -1.16 23.01
CA LYS A 343 35.79 -1.57 23.33
C LYS A 343 36.18 -1.41 24.81
N GLY A 344 35.30 -0.87 25.67
CA GLY A 344 35.54 -0.68 27.10
C GLY A 344 35.19 -1.88 27.99
N GLY A 345 34.79 -3.03 27.40
CA GLY A 345 34.14 -4.12 28.11
C GLY A 345 34.78 -5.50 27.93
N LYS A 346 36.10 -5.64 28.11
CA LYS A 346 36.70 -6.85 28.72
C LYS A 346 38.18 -6.65 29.03
N ALA A 347 38.50 -7.00 30.28
CA ALA A 347 39.79 -6.96 30.95
C ALA A 347 40.87 -7.84 30.30
#